data_AF-L8Y8G7-F1
#
_entry.id   AF-L8Y8G7-F1
#
_cell.length_a   1.000
_cell.length_b   1.000
_cell.length_c   1.000
_cell.angle_alpha   90.00
_cell.angle_beta   90.00
_cell.angle_gamma   90.00
#
_symmetry.space_group_name_H-M   'P 1'
#
loop_
_entity.id
_entity.type
_entity.pdbx_description
1 polymer ?
#
loop_
_entity_poly.entity_id
_entity_poly.type
_entity_poly.pdbx_seq_one_letter_code
_entity_poly.pdbx_strand_id
1 'polypeptide(L)'
;MLQQIFSLFSTEDSHAAWGGLVLPQLLVCLHYQLHELESANVQNLTCPDLGVAVRKYFQGITSYLQEKKHRPCAWEVVRREIEERLFLIDRELREEAASEES
;
A
#
# COMPACT_ATOMS: atom_id res chain seq x y z
N MET A 1 3.26 5.75 -0.06
CA MET A 1 2.84 4.42 0.44
C MET A 1 2.19 3.58 -0.65
N LEU A 2 1.21 4.11 -1.39
CA LEU A 2 0.49 3.42 -2.47
C LEU A 2 1.41 2.76 -3.52
N GLN A 3 2.48 3.44 -3.93
CA GLN A 3 3.47 2.87 -4.88
C GLN A 3 4.16 1.60 -4.34
N GLN A 4 4.45 1.53 -3.04
CA GLN A 4 5.08 0.35 -2.44
C GLN A 4 4.08 -0.81 -2.32
N ILE A 5 2.81 -0.51 -2.01
CA ILE A 5 1.71 -1.48 -2.02
C ILE A 5 1.55 -2.05 -3.44
N PHE A 6 1.47 -1.18 -4.45
CA PHE A 6 1.36 -1.60 -5.84
C PHE A 6 2.52 -2.52 -6.25
N SER A 7 3.76 -2.16 -5.91
CA SER A 7 4.94 -2.97 -6.19
C SER A 7 4.87 -4.35 -5.52
N LEU A 8 4.48 -4.41 -4.24
CA LEU A 8 4.37 -5.66 -3.48
C LEU A 8 3.35 -6.63 -4.10
N PHE A 9 2.17 -6.11 -4.45
CA PHE A 9 1.07 -6.90 -5.01
C PHE A 9 1.22 -7.21 -6.51
N SER A 10 2.13 -6.53 -7.20
CA SER A 10 2.44 -6.81 -8.61
C SER A 10 3.35 -8.03 -8.81
N THR A 11 3.81 -8.67 -7.73
CA THR A 11 4.72 -9.83 -7.78
C THR A 11 3.99 -11.13 -8.17
N GLU A 12 4.69 -12.06 -8.83
CA GLU A 12 4.13 -13.37 -9.21
C GLU A 12 3.68 -14.17 -7.98
N ASP A 13 4.45 -14.10 -6.88
CA ASP A 13 4.10 -14.73 -5.60
C ASP A 13 2.75 -14.23 -5.06
N SER A 14 2.47 -12.94 -5.22
CA SER A 14 1.18 -12.36 -4.89
C SER A 14 0.10 -12.84 -5.87
N HIS A 15 0.33 -12.85 -7.18
CA HIS A 15 -0.68 -13.37 -8.11
C HIS A 15 -1.03 -14.85 -7.84
N ALA A 16 -0.04 -15.66 -7.50
CA ALA A 16 -0.21 -17.08 -7.17
C ALA A 16 -0.97 -17.29 -5.85
N ALA A 17 -0.68 -16.50 -4.82
CA ALA A 17 -1.35 -16.64 -3.52
C ALA A 17 -2.79 -16.09 -3.52
N TRP A 18 -3.14 -15.25 -4.50
CA TRP A 18 -4.37 -14.46 -4.50
C TRP A 18 -5.32 -14.75 -5.64
N GLY A 19 -5.09 -15.84 -6.40
CA GLY A 19 -5.71 -16.21 -7.67
C GLY A 19 -7.24 -16.05 -7.77
N GLY A 20 -7.69 -14.79 -7.93
CA GLY A 20 -9.08 -14.36 -7.93
C GLY A 20 -9.20 -12.89 -8.32
N LEU A 21 -10.42 -12.46 -8.64
CA LEU A 21 -10.72 -11.14 -9.24
C LEU A 21 -10.38 -9.92 -8.35
N VAL A 22 -10.21 -10.13 -7.04
CA VAL A 22 -9.99 -9.07 -6.05
C VAL A 22 -8.63 -8.39 -6.22
N LEU A 23 -7.56 -9.17 -6.46
CA LEU A 23 -6.21 -8.62 -6.61
C LEU A 23 -6.06 -7.74 -7.87
N PRO A 24 -6.50 -8.18 -9.07
CA PRO A 24 -6.49 -7.33 -10.26
C PRO A 24 -7.28 -6.03 -10.08
N GLN A 25 -8.44 -6.08 -9.42
CA GLN A 25 -9.24 -4.89 -9.18
C GLN A 25 -8.54 -3.90 -8.24
N LEU A 26 -7.89 -4.41 -7.19
CA LEU A 26 -7.06 -3.59 -6.30
C LEU A 26 -5.91 -2.91 -7.06
N LEU A 27 -5.20 -3.65 -7.92
CA LEU A 27 -4.09 -3.10 -8.71
C LEU A 27 -4.55 -2.01 -9.68
N VAL A 28 -5.71 -2.17 -10.32
CA VAL A 28 -6.32 -1.14 -11.18
C VAL A 28 -6.67 0.12 -10.38
N CYS A 29 -7.33 -0.03 -9.23
CA CYS A 29 -7.66 1.10 -8.37
C CYS A 29 -6.40 1.85 -7.89
N LEU A 30 -5.37 1.12 -7.45
CA LEU A 30 -4.09 1.70 -7.03
C LEU A 30 -3.39 2.44 -8.17
N HIS A 31 -3.40 1.86 -9.38
CA HIS A 31 -2.82 2.50 -10.55
C HIS A 31 -3.52 3.81 -10.90
N TYR A 32 -4.86 3.80 -10.88
CA TYR A 32 -5.66 5.01 -11.11
C TYR A 32 -5.35 6.09 -10.05
N GLN A 33 -5.35 5.74 -8.76
CA GLN A 33 -5.03 6.71 -7.71
C GLN A 33 -3.60 7.27 -7.81
N LEU A 34 -2.62 6.45 -8.18
CA LEU A 34 -1.26 6.92 -8.43
C LEU A 34 -1.20 7.92 -9.58
N HIS A 35 -1.89 7.63 -10.68
CA HIS A 35 -1.98 8.54 -11.83
C HIS A 35 -2.64 9.87 -11.46
N GLU A 36 -3.74 9.84 -10.70
CA GLU A 36 -4.42 11.07 -10.25
C GLU A 36 -3.48 11.93 -9.37
N LEU A 37 -2.74 11.31 -8.45
CA LEU A 37 -1.78 12.00 -7.59
C LEU A 37 -0.62 12.62 -8.39
N GLU A 38 -0.10 11.90 -9.40
CA GLU A 38 0.93 12.43 -10.30
C GLU A 38 0.40 13.61 -11.13
N SER A 39 -0.84 13.52 -11.60
CA SER A 39 -1.49 14.55 -12.43
C SER A 39 -1.86 15.82 -11.66
N ALA A 40 -2.17 15.70 -10.37
CA ALA A 40 -2.61 16.80 -9.52
C ALA A 40 -1.50 17.84 -9.24
N ASN A 41 -0.26 17.61 -9.72
CA ASN A 41 0.91 18.45 -9.48
C ASN A 41 0.99 18.90 -8.01
N VAL A 42 0.58 18.00 -7.09
CA VAL A 42 0.71 18.21 -5.66
C VAL A 42 2.18 18.52 -5.47
N GLN A 43 2.51 19.72 -4.98
CA GLN A 43 3.88 20.02 -4.62
C GLN A 43 4.32 18.85 -3.76
N ASN A 44 5.25 18.06 -4.27
CA ASN A 44 5.74 16.87 -3.60
C ASN A 44 6.38 17.37 -2.31
N LEU A 45 5.57 17.47 -1.24
CA LEU A 45 5.98 17.63 0.15
C LEU A 45 6.68 16.32 0.47
N THR A 46 7.87 16.19 -0.10
CA THR A 46 8.69 15.00 -0.06
C THR A 46 9.24 15.03 1.34
N CYS A 47 8.53 14.43 2.29
CA CYS A 47 9.06 14.18 3.62
C CYS A 47 10.03 13.00 3.46
N PRO A 48 11.35 13.24 3.31
CA PRO A 48 12.27 12.20 2.89
C PRO A 48 12.36 11.11 3.95
N ASP A 49 12.24 11.50 5.22
CA ASP A 49 12.21 10.62 6.39
C ASP A 49 11.00 9.69 6.36
N LEU A 50 9.81 10.20 6.01
CA LEU A 50 8.62 9.38 5.82
C LEU A 50 8.82 8.40 4.67
N GLY A 51 9.41 8.85 3.55
CA GLY A 51 9.76 7.98 2.43
C GLY A 51 10.71 6.85 2.80
N VAL A 52 11.71 7.11 3.65
CA VAL A 52 12.63 6.10 4.19
C VAL A 52 11.90 5.13 5.12
N ALA A 53 11.07 5.63 6.03
CA ALA A 53 10.31 4.81 6.96
C ALA A 53 9.37 3.84 6.23
N VAL A 54 8.64 4.35 5.22
CA VAL A 54 7.76 3.53 4.37
C VAL A 54 8.57 2.45 3.65
N ARG A 55 9.73 2.78 3.05
CA ARG A 55 10.58 1.74 2.41
C ARG A 55 11.04 0.66 3.38
N LYS A 56 11.49 1.05 4.58
CA LYS A 56 11.91 0.09 5.62
C LYS A 56 10.77 -0.83 6.07
N TYR A 57 9.56 -0.28 6.20
CA TYR A 57 8.36 -1.05 6.53
C TYR A 57 8.08 -2.15 5.49
N PHE A 58 8.07 -1.80 4.20
CA PHE A 58 7.85 -2.79 3.13
C PHE A 58 9.02 -3.78 2.98
N GLN A 59 10.26 -3.37 3.26
CA GLN A 59 11.38 -4.32 3.37
C GLN A 59 11.14 -5.37 4.47
N GLY A 60 10.57 -4.97 5.61
CA GLY A 60 10.18 -5.89 6.68
C GLY A 60 9.12 -6.90 6.23
N ILE A 61 8.09 -6.44 5.52
CA ILE A 61 7.05 -7.31 4.94
C ILE A 61 7.66 -8.32 3.96
N THR A 62 8.52 -7.85 3.05
CA THR A 62 9.19 -8.74 2.08
C THR A 62 10.03 -9.79 2.80
N SER A 63 10.82 -9.39 3.81
CA SER A 63 11.61 -10.34 4.62
C SER A 63 10.72 -11.36 5.34
N TYR A 64 9.60 -10.92 5.93
CA TYR A 64 8.63 -11.82 6.56
C TYR A 64 8.06 -12.85 5.56
N LEU A 65 7.66 -12.42 4.37
CA LEU A 65 7.14 -13.32 3.33
C LEU A 65 8.20 -14.34 2.88
N GLN A 66 9.45 -13.91 2.73
CA GLN A 66 10.57 -14.80 2.41
C GLN A 66 10.80 -15.85 3.51
N GLU A 67 10.82 -15.45 4.78
CA GLU A 67 10.92 -16.38 5.92
C GLU A 67 9.76 -17.38 5.97
N LYS A 68 8.55 -16.93 5.63
CA LYS A 68 7.37 -17.79 5.57
C LYS A 68 7.25 -18.59 4.27
N LYS A 69 8.19 -18.42 3.33
CA LYS A 69 8.23 -19.06 2.01
C LYS A 69 6.97 -18.78 1.19
N HIS A 70 6.46 -17.55 1.24
CA HIS A 70 5.28 -17.11 0.49
C HIS A 70 4.03 -17.99 0.67
N ARG A 71 3.93 -18.67 1.81
CA ARG A 71 2.77 -19.52 2.10
C ARG A 71 1.48 -18.68 2.12
N PRO A 72 0.32 -19.22 1.67
CA PRO A 72 -0.93 -18.47 1.62
C PRO A 72 -1.29 -17.79 2.95
N CYS A 73 -1.16 -18.49 4.08
CA CYS A 73 -1.45 -17.91 5.41
C CYS A 73 -0.58 -16.69 5.76
N ALA A 74 0.64 -16.58 5.22
CA ALA A 74 1.50 -15.42 5.45
C ALA A 74 1.02 -14.22 4.65
N TRP A 75 0.55 -14.45 3.42
CA TRP A 75 -0.08 -13.42 2.60
C TRP A 75 -1.37 -12.87 3.23
N GLU A 76 -2.17 -13.73 3.85
CA GLU A 76 -3.37 -13.30 4.60
C GLU A 76 -3.04 -12.30 5.73
N VAL A 77 -1.92 -12.52 6.44
CA VAL A 77 -1.44 -11.60 7.48
C VAL A 77 -1.03 -10.25 6.87
N VAL A 78 -0.24 -10.29 5.79
CA VAL A 78 0.21 -9.07 5.10
C VAL A 78 -0.96 -8.25 4.57
N ARG A 79 -2.03 -8.89 4.08
CA ARG A 79 -3.25 -8.19 3.65
C ARG A 79 -3.94 -7.48 4.78
N ARG A 80 -4.22 -8.19 5.88
CA ARG A 80 -4.86 -7.61 7.07
C ARG A 80 -4.09 -6.38 7.55
N GLU A 81 -2.76 -6.49 7.58
CA GLU A 81 -1.91 -5.39 7.98
C GLU A 81 -2.01 -4.20 7.00
N ILE A 82 -1.97 -4.44 5.68
CA ILE A 82 -2.08 -3.38 4.69
C ILE A 82 -3.47 -2.72 4.70
N GLU A 83 -4.54 -3.50 4.84
CA GLU A 83 -5.92 -3.00 4.98
C GLU A 83 -6.04 -2.08 6.20
N GLU A 84 -5.49 -2.50 7.35
CA GLU A 84 -5.48 -1.68 8.57
C GLU A 84 -4.69 -0.38 8.38
N ARG A 85 -3.51 -0.44 7.75
CA ARG A 85 -2.72 0.78 7.47
C ARG A 85 -3.44 1.74 6.53
N LEU A 86 -4.06 1.23 5.47
CA LEU A 86 -4.83 2.05 4.53
C LEU A 86 -6.03 2.69 5.21
N PHE A 87 -6.75 1.94 6.05
CA PHE A 87 -7.87 2.47 6.84
C PHE A 87 -7.44 3.60 7.77
N LEU A 88 -6.29 3.45 8.46
CA LEU A 88 -5.77 4.50 9.35
C LEU A 88 -5.40 5.77 8.58
N ILE A 89 -4.85 5.65 7.38
CA ILE A 89 -4.48 6.80 6.54
C ILE A 89 -5.72 7.51 6.00
N ASP A 90 -6.71 6.76 5.51
CA ASP A 90 -7.98 7.34 5.05
C ASP A 90 -8.67 8.10 6.19
N ARG A 91 -8.64 7.56 7.42
CA ARG A 91 -9.18 8.24 8.61
C ARG A 91 -8.43 9.55 8.89
N GLU A 92 -7.10 9.51 8.95
CA GLU A 92 -6.28 10.69 9.24
C GLU A 92 -6.52 11.80 8.20
N LEU A 93 -6.55 11.45 6.91
CA LEU A 93 -6.79 12.41 5.83
C LEU A 93 -8.19 13.06 5.92
N ARG A 94 -9.21 12.32 6.38
CA ARG A 94 -10.55 12.86 6.63
C ARG A 94 -10.59 13.81 7.82
N GLU A 95 -9.85 13.49 8.88
CA GLU A 95 -9.75 14.33 10.08
C GLU A 95 -9.03 15.65 9.77
N GLU A 96 -7.97 15.61 8.96
CA GLU A 96 -7.22 16.79 8.52
C GLU A 96 -8.10 17.71 7.65
N ALA A 97 -8.84 17.15 6.69
CA ALA A 97 -9.78 17.92 5.86
C ALA A 97 -10.91 18.58 6.68
N ALA A 98 -11.41 17.91 7.72
CA ALA A 98 -12.43 18.48 8.62
C ALA A 98 -11.89 19.61 9.51
N SER A 99 -10.57 19.64 9.75
CA SER A 99 -9.92 20.67 10.55
C SER A 99 -9.56 21.94 9.75
N GLU A 100 -9.40 21.82 8.43
CA GLU A 100 -9.16 22.97 7.54
C GLU A 100 -10.45 23.75 7.19
N GLU A 101 -11.62 23.15 7.40
CA GLU A 101 -12.94 23.76 7.14
C GLU A 101 -13.56 24.47 8.37
N SER A 102 -12.90 24.47 9.54
CA SER A 102 -13.36 25.11 10.79
C SER A 102 -12.58 26.37 11.16
#